data_AF-C3ZIC9-F1
#
_entry.id   AF-C3ZIC9-F1
#
_cell.length_a   1.000
_cell.length_b   1.000
_cell.length_c   1.000
_cell.angle_alpha   90.00
_cell.angle_beta   90.00
_cell.angle_gamma   90.00
#
_symmetry.space_group_name_H-M   'P 1'
#
loop_
_entity.id
_entity.type
_entity.pdbx_description
1 polymer ?
#
loop_
_entity_poly.entity_id
_entity_poly.type
_entity_poly.pdbx_seq_one_letter_code
_entity_poly.pdbx_strand_id
1 'polypeptide(L)'
;MRTPARDTGTIFSYGTRQQPHEIGFVGQSGTQGYTFIVDDQKVNVNLPEVLDGQWHVVAITWRNTDGQWKVMVDGQERASGSGLARGHRIRPGGTWILGQEQNTVGFLPGFQRYREYSGDLAEFHVHNKVLSAEEMRRLYTLQYPGDGVNWRRATVTPKGRVLRKPYSGN
;
A
#
# COMPACT_ATOMS: atom_id res chain seq x y z
N MET A 1 1.37 -4.05 8.88
CA MET A 1 2.63 -3.27 8.83
C MET A 1 3.00 -2.83 10.24
N ARG A 2 4.28 -2.66 10.54
CA ARG A 2 4.76 -2.00 11.77
C ARG A 2 6.08 -1.28 11.51
N THR A 3 6.29 -0.12 12.13
CA THR A 3 7.51 0.66 11.94
C THR A 3 7.96 1.31 13.26
N PRO A 4 9.25 1.18 13.63
CA PRO A 4 9.83 1.98 14.71
C PRO A 4 10.28 3.38 14.24
N ALA A 5 10.19 3.67 12.93
CA ALA A 5 10.57 4.96 12.37
C ALA A 5 9.56 6.05 12.77
N ARG A 6 10.04 7.30 12.80
CA ARG A 6 9.21 8.47 13.18
C ARG A 6 8.50 9.12 12.00
N ASP A 7 8.85 8.72 10.79
CA ASP A 7 8.31 9.17 9.53
C ASP A 7 7.68 8.02 8.75
N THR A 8 6.75 8.37 7.87
CA THR A 8 6.09 7.42 6.99
C THR A 8 6.99 7.11 5.79
N GLY A 9 7.17 5.82 5.52
CA GLY A 9 7.85 5.33 4.31
C GLY A 9 6.87 4.67 3.34
N THR A 10 7.30 4.35 2.13
CA THR A 10 6.42 3.79 1.11
C THR A 10 6.01 2.36 1.43
N ILE A 11 4.71 2.12 1.63
CA ILE A 11 4.20 0.76 1.87
C ILE A 11 4.26 -0.04 0.57
N PHE A 12 3.62 0.48 -0.48
CA PHE A 12 3.65 -0.12 -1.81
C PHE A 12 3.60 0.95 -2.89
N SER A 13 4.21 0.60 -4.02
CA SER A 13 3.99 1.24 -5.31
C SER A 13 3.77 0.16 -6.36
N TYR A 14 2.83 0.42 -7.26
CA TYR A 14 2.65 -0.33 -8.48
C TYR A 14 2.75 0.64 -9.65
N GLY A 15 3.57 0.28 -10.61
CA GLY A 15 3.77 1.07 -11.81
C GLY A 15 3.89 0.20 -13.05
N THR A 16 3.53 0.78 -14.19
CA THR A 16 3.81 0.25 -15.53
C THR A 16 4.91 1.07 -16.21
N ARG A 17 5.41 0.61 -17.35
CA ARG A 17 6.35 1.43 -18.15
C ARG A 17 5.74 2.74 -18.65
N GLN A 18 4.42 2.80 -18.79
CA GLN A 18 3.70 4.00 -19.25
C GLN A 18 3.39 4.96 -18.10
N GLN A 19 3.22 4.43 -16.90
CA GLN A 19 2.81 5.19 -15.72
C GLN A 19 3.47 4.59 -14.47
N PRO A 20 4.58 5.17 -13.98
CA PRO A 20 5.27 4.70 -12.78
C PRO A 20 4.45 4.85 -11.49
N HIS A 21 3.52 5.82 -11.44
CA HIS A 21 2.66 6.10 -10.30
C HIS A 21 1.21 5.63 -10.56
N GLU A 22 1.05 4.38 -11.00
CA GLU A 22 -0.25 3.83 -11.41
C GLU A 22 -1.19 3.64 -10.21
N ILE A 23 -0.72 2.99 -9.14
CA ILE A 23 -1.39 2.99 -7.83
C ILE A 23 -0.35 2.81 -6.71
N GLY A 24 -0.46 3.57 -5.64
CA GLY A 24 0.54 3.52 -4.56
C GLY A 24 0.04 4.10 -3.26
N PHE A 25 0.61 3.62 -2.15
CA PHE A 25 0.46 4.22 -0.83
C PHE A 25 1.85 4.55 -0.31
N VAL A 26 2.25 5.79 -0.54
CA VAL A 26 3.64 6.24 -0.43
C VAL A 26 3.80 7.14 0.80
N GLY A 27 4.93 7.00 1.49
CA GLY A 27 5.23 7.82 2.66
C GLY A 27 5.52 9.27 2.28
N GLN A 28 5.42 10.17 3.24
CA GLN A 28 5.77 11.57 3.12
C GLN A 28 6.87 11.91 4.13
N SER A 29 8.09 12.03 3.63
CA SER A 29 9.28 12.41 4.41
C SER A 29 9.01 13.58 5.35
N GLY A 30 9.38 13.44 6.62
CA GLY A 30 9.26 14.50 7.62
C GLY A 30 7.84 14.77 8.11
N THR A 31 6.87 13.90 7.79
CA THR A 31 5.49 14.01 8.28
C THR A 31 4.96 12.66 8.77
N GLN A 32 3.77 12.67 9.37
CA GLN A 32 3.02 11.48 9.77
C GLN A 32 1.98 11.05 8.71
N GLY A 33 2.09 11.57 7.49
CA GLY A 33 1.13 11.38 6.42
C GLY A 33 1.57 10.40 5.35
N TYR A 34 0.62 9.77 4.69
CA TYR A 34 0.81 9.04 3.45
C TYR A 34 0.14 9.78 2.30
N THR A 35 0.66 9.60 1.09
CA THR A 35 -0.05 9.96 -0.13
C THR A 35 -0.62 8.70 -0.76
N PHE A 36 -1.93 8.64 -0.93
CA PHE A 36 -2.58 7.64 -1.77
C PHE A 36 -2.62 8.18 -3.22
N ILE A 37 -2.09 7.39 -4.14
CA ILE A 37 -1.91 7.75 -5.54
C ILE A 37 -2.70 6.80 -6.42
N VAL A 38 -3.42 7.34 -7.40
CA VAL A 38 -3.99 6.58 -8.52
C VAL A 38 -3.82 7.40 -9.81
N ASP A 39 -3.11 6.85 -10.79
CA ASP A 39 -2.79 7.51 -12.08
C ASP A 39 -2.30 8.95 -11.93
N ASP A 40 -1.22 9.13 -11.17
CA ASP A 40 -0.62 10.42 -10.76
C ASP A 40 -1.51 11.38 -9.95
N GLN A 41 -2.81 11.10 -9.80
CA GLN A 41 -3.67 11.88 -8.91
C GLN A 41 -3.42 11.49 -7.45
N LYS A 42 -3.45 12.47 -6.56
CA LYS A 42 -2.94 12.33 -5.18
C LYS A 42 -3.95 12.84 -4.16
N VAL A 43 -4.07 12.10 -3.07
CA VAL A 43 -4.72 12.56 -1.84
C VAL A 43 -3.80 12.26 -0.65
N ASN A 44 -3.72 13.19 0.29
CA ASN A 44 -2.90 13.02 1.50
C ASN A 44 -3.78 12.54 2.66
N VAL A 45 -3.24 11.62 3.44
CA VAL A 45 -3.91 10.98 4.58
C VAL A 45 -2.95 10.97 5.76
N ASN A 46 -3.34 11.59 6.88
CA ASN A 46 -2.55 11.53 8.11
C ASN A 46 -2.91 10.27 8.89
N LEU A 47 -1.90 9.45 9.23
CA LEU A 47 -2.05 8.23 10.03
C LEU A 47 -0.99 8.17 11.14
N PRO A 48 -0.99 9.10 12.12
CA PRO A 48 0.00 9.08 13.19
C PRO A 48 -0.06 7.79 14.03
N GLU A 49 -1.20 7.13 14.10
CA GLU A 49 -1.41 5.93 14.90
C GLU A 49 -0.59 4.72 14.43
N VAL A 50 -0.15 4.67 13.16
CA VAL A 50 0.63 3.53 12.65
C VAL A 50 2.14 3.65 12.92
N LEU A 51 2.55 4.70 13.64
CA LEU A 51 3.95 5.04 13.96
C LEU A 51 4.30 4.78 15.43
N ASP A 52 3.59 3.87 16.09
CA ASP A 52 3.76 3.51 17.51
C ASP A 52 4.65 2.26 17.73
N GLY A 53 5.19 1.68 16.64
CA GLY A 53 5.98 0.46 16.66
C GLY A 53 5.17 -0.84 16.70
N GLN A 54 3.85 -0.79 16.77
CA GLN A 54 2.95 -1.93 16.85
C GLN A 54 2.49 -2.40 15.45
N TRP A 55 1.97 -3.62 15.41
CA TRP A 55 1.35 -4.18 14.21
C TRP A 55 -0.02 -3.56 13.97
N HIS A 56 -0.19 -2.98 12.78
CA HIS A 56 -1.48 -2.52 12.27
C HIS A 56 -1.85 -3.21 10.97
N VAL A 57 -3.14 -3.51 10.83
CA VAL A 57 -3.73 -3.89 9.55
C VAL A 57 -4.26 -2.63 8.88
N VAL A 58 -3.64 -2.25 7.76
CA VAL A 58 -4.06 -1.11 6.95
C VAL A 58 -4.72 -1.62 5.68
N ALA A 59 -5.95 -1.18 5.45
CA ALA A 59 -6.71 -1.52 4.26
C ALA A 59 -7.11 -0.26 3.50
N ILE A 60 -6.92 -0.28 2.18
CA ILE A 60 -7.18 0.84 1.29
C ILE A 60 -8.12 0.36 0.20
N THR A 61 -9.16 1.13 -0.07
CA THR A 61 -10.10 0.85 -1.16
C THR A 61 -10.11 2.01 -2.13
N TRP A 62 -10.32 1.68 -3.41
CA TRP A 62 -10.56 2.64 -4.47
C TRP A 62 -11.52 2.04 -5.49
N ARG A 63 -12.50 2.84 -5.93
CA ARG A 63 -13.49 2.43 -6.93
C ARG A 63 -13.43 3.38 -8.12
N ASN A 64 -13.25 2.80 -9.31
CA ASN A 64 -13.10 3.59 -10.52
C ASN A 64 -14.34 4.38 -10.95
N THR A 65 -15.56 3.89 -10.68
CA THR A 65 -16.79 4.50 -11.23
C THR A 65 -17.00 5.95 -10.80
N ASP A 66 -16.64 6.26 -9.56
CA ASP A 66 -16.80 7.58 -8.94
C ASP A 66 -15.54 8.09 -8.23
N GLY A 67 -14.45 7.31 -8.26
CA GLY A 67 -13.20 7.66 -7.58
C GLY A 67 -13.32 7.62 -6.05
N GLN A 68 -14.33 6.92 -5.50
CA GLN A 68 -14.45 6.75 -4.06
C GLN A 68 -13.25 5.97 -3.52
N TRP A 69 -12.69 6.48 -2.43
CA TRP A 69 -11.59 5.83 -1.74
C TRP A 69 -11.77 5.89 -0.23
N LYS A 70 -11.19 4.92 0.47
CA LYS A 70 -11.16 4.84 1.94
C LYS A 70 -9.84 4.27 2.40
N VAL A 71 -9.37 4.76 3.54
CA VAL A 71 -8.24 4.21 4.29
C VAL A 71 -8.74 3.81 5.66
N MET A 72 -8.49 2.56 6.04
CA MET A 72 -8.91 1.99 7.31
C MET A 72 -7.71 1.39 8.03
N VAL A 73 -7.65 1.60 9.34
CA VAL A 73 -6.63 1.07 10.24
C VAL A 73 -7.35 0.26 11.32
N ASP A 74 -6.98 -1.01 11.46
CA ASP A 74 -7.52 -1.94 12.47
C ASP A 74 -9.06 -1.97 12.51
N GLY A 75 -9.67 -1.99 11.33
CA GLY A 75 -11.13 -2.06 11.16
C GLY A 75 -11.85 -0.72 11.24
N GLN A 76 -11.15 0.38 11.54
CA GLN A 76 -11.74 1.71 11.67
C GLN A 76 -11.40 2.58 10.45
N GLU A 77 -12.40 3.25 9.88
CA GLU A 77 -12.18 4.24 8.83
C GLU A 77 -11.43 5.45 9.40
N ARG A 78 -10.34 5.85 8.74
CA ARG A 78 -9.50 6.99 9.14
C ARG A 78 -9.59 8.16 8.17
N ALA A 79 -9.76 7.86 6.89
CA ALA A 79 -9.97 8.86 5.87
C ALA A 79 -10.77 8.28 4.70
N SER A 80 -11.52 9.15 4.03
CA SER A 80 -12.25 8.79 2.83
C SER A 80 -12.47 10.02 1.95
N GLY A 81 -12.81 9.77 0.69
CA GLY A 81 -13.10 10.82 -0.28
C GLY A 81 -13.66 10.23 -1.57
N SER A 82 -13.82 11.10 -2.58
CA SER A 82 -14.30 10.71 -3.91
C SER A 82 -13.61 11.52 -5.01
N GLY A 83 -13.85 11.16 -6.28
CA GLY A 83 -13.30 11.86 -7.43
C GLY A 83 -11.85 11.51 -7.80
N LEU A 84 -11.15 10.73 -6.98
CA LEU A 84 -9.78 10.31 -7.27
C LEU A 84 -9.73 9.40 -8.50
N ALA A 85 -9.10 9.85 -9.58
CA ALA A 85 -8.94 9.13 -10.84
C ALA A 85 -10.25 8.52 -11.38
N ARG A 86 -11.37 9.24 -11.26
CA ARG A 86 -12.68 8.76 -11.71
C ARG A 86 -12.64 8.33 -13.19
N GLY A 87 -13.18 7.15 -13.47
CA GLY A 87 -13.22 6.53 -14.80
C GLY A 87 -11.96 5.77 -15.18
N HIS A 88 -10.88 5.90 -14.41
CA HIS A 88 -9.62 5.24 -14.72
C HIS A 88 -9.70 3.72 -14.58
N ARG A 89 -8.90 2.99 -15.33
CA ARG A 89 -8.72 1.54 -15.17
C ARG A 89 -7.25 1.26 -14.96
N ILE A 90 -6.91 0.64 -13.82
CA ILE A 90 -5.54 0.27 -13.49
C ILE A 90 -4.94 -0.55 -14.62
N ARG A 91 -3.84 -0.04 -15.20
CA ARG A 91 -3.15 -0.68 -16.33
C ARG A 91 -2.54 -2.01 -15.87
N PRO A 92 -2.73 -3.11 -16.60
CA PRO A 92 -2.14 -4.41 -16.26
C PRO A 92 -0.65 -4.48 -16.64
N GLY A 93 0.03 -5.54 -16.17
CA GLY A 93 1.41 -5.85 -16.59
C GLY A 93 2.50 -5.00 -15.93
N GLY A 94 2.17 -4.28 -14.86
CA GLY A 94 3.13 -3.54 -14.06
C GLY A 94 3.86 -4.39 -13.02
N THR A 95 4.69 -3.73 -12.23
CA THR A 95 5.48 -4.34 -11.15
C THR A 95 5.02 -3.78 -9.82
N TRP A 96 4.79 -4.65 -8.84
CA TRP A 96 4.60 -4.27 -7.45
C TRP A 96 5.95 -4.16 -6.75
N ILE A 97 6.20 -3.03 -6.10
CA ILE A 97 7.35 -2.79 -5.24
C ILE A 97 6.85 -2.44 -3.84
N LEU A 98 7.40 -3.09 -2.84
CA LEU A 98 7.16 -2.76 -1.44
C LEU A 98 8.37 -2.05 -0.85
N GLY A 99 8.12 -1.11 0.04
CA GLY A 99 9.16 -0.39 0.77
C GLY A 99 9.83 0.75 0.00
N GLN A 100 9.48 0.98 -1.27
CA GLN A 100 10.07 2.00 -2.14
C GLN A 100 9.02 2.56 -3.11
N GLU A 101 9.09 3.86 -3.42
CA GLU A 101 8.27 4.51 -4.45
C GLU A 101 8.99 4.46 -5.80
N GLN A 102 8.38 3.83 -6.79
CA GLN A 102 8.88 3.78 -8.16
C GLN A 102 8.77 5.13 -8.86
N ASN A 103 9.89 5.66 -9.36
CA ASN A 103 9.92 6.80 -10.28
C ASN A 103 10.07 6.33 -11.74
N THR A 104 10.69 5.17 -11.96
CA THR A 104 10.75 4.51 -13.26
C THR A 104 10.55 3.01 -13.11
N VAL A 105 9.89 2.39 -14.09
CA VAL A 105 9.57 0.95 -14.08
C VAL A 105 10.34 0.23 -15.18
N GLY A 106 11.07 -0.82 -14.85
CA GLY A 106 11.78 -1.63 -15.84
C GLY A 106 13.08 -2.24 -15.34
N PHE A 107 14.04 -2.42 -16.25
CA PHE A 107 15.31 -3.11 -16.00
C PHE A 107 16.21 -2.38 -14.98
N LEU A 108 16.16 -1.04 -14.96
CA LEU A 108 16.82 -0.20 -13.97
C LEU A 108 15.76 0.67 -13.28
N PRO A 109 15.05 0.13 -12.26
CA PRO A 109 14.04 0.90 -11.57
C PRO A 109 14.71 2.02 -10.75
N GLY A 110 14.25 3.25 -10.94
CA GLY A 110 14.60 4.39 -10.12
C GLY A 110 13.60 4.52 -8.97
N PHE A 111 14.10 4.80 -7.78
CA PHE A 111 13.27 5.04 -6.59
C PHE A 111 13.41 6.47 -6.11
N GLN A 112 12.34 7.00 -5.52
CA GLN A 112 12.40 8.29 -4.84
C GLN A 112 13.19 8.18 -3.54
N ARG A 113 14.11 9.11 -3.32
CA ARG A 113 14.90 9.20 -2.09
C ARG A 113 14.04 9.70 -0.93
N TYR A 114 14.38 9.28 0.29
CA TYR A 114 13.73 9.70 1.54
C TYR A 114 12.26 9.25 1.63
N ARG A 115 11.90 8.18 0.91
CA ARG A 115 10.57 7.57 0.90
C ARG A 115 10.63 6.08 1.15
N GLU A 116 11.78 5.59 1.58
CA GLU A 116 12.00 4.21 1.97
C GLU A 116 11.19 3.86 3.22
N TYR A 117 10.62 2.66 3.23
CA TYR A 117 10.01 2.12 4.44
C TYR A 117 11.05 1.41 5.30
N SER A 118 11.13 1.80 6.57
CA SER A 118 11.97 1.14 7.57
C SER A 118 11.07 0.46 8.61
N GLY A 119 10.71 -0.79 8.37
CA GLY A 119 9.84 -1.55 9.27
C GLY A 119 9.54 -2.95 8.73
N ASP A 120 8.52 -3.58 9.29
CA ASP A 120 8.08 -4.90 8.88
C ASP A 120 6.74 -4.84 8.13
N LEU A 121 6.68 -5.57 7.01
CA LEU A 121 5.47 -5.79 6.21
C LEU A 121 5.11 -7.28 6.23
N ALA A 122 3.83 -7.56 6.35
CA ALA A 122 3.28 -8.91 6.30
C ALA A 122 1.88 -8.85 5.68
N GLU A 123 1.42 -9.99 5.13
CA GLU A 123 0.04 -10.16 4.65
C GLU A 123 -0.39 -9.09 3.63
N PHE A 124 0.48 -8.77 2.67
CA PHE A 124 0.15 -7.86 1.57
C PHE A 124 -0.76 -8.57 0.56
N HIS A 125 -2.01 -8.11 0.49
CA HIS A 125 -3.03 -8.66 -0.39
C HIS A 125 -3.63 -7.55 -1.26
N VAL A 126 -3.94 -7.88 -2.51
CA VAL A 126 -4.61 -6.98 -3.46
C VAL A 126 -5.86 -7.68 -3.98
N HIS A 127 -6.97 -6.96 -4.09
CA HIS A 127 -8.23 -7.47 -4.65
C HIS A 127 -8.67 -6.60 -5.82
N ASN A 128 -9.35 -7.20 -6.79
CA ASN A 128 -9.90 -6.52 -7.97
C ASN A 128 -11.31 -5.94 -7.73
N LYS A 129 -11.77 -5.94 -6.47
CA LYS A 129 -13.07 -5.41 -6.04
C LYS A 129 -12.91 -4.66 -4.72
N VAL A 130 -13.84 -3.76 -4.45
CA VAL A 130 -14.04 -3.26 -3.09
C VAL A 130 -14.68 -4.38 -2.27
N LEU A 131 -14.05 -4.73 -1.16
CA LEU A 131 -14.52 -5.79 -0.29
C LEU A 131 -15.78 -5.36 0.49
N SER A 132 -16.66 -6.31 0.78
CA SER A 132 -17.80 -6.09 1.66
C SER A 132 -17.34 -5.86 3.11
N ALA A 133 -18.21 -5.32 3.97
CA ALA A 133 -17.89 -5.15 5.39
C ALA A 133 -17.54 -6.48 6.08
N GLU A 134 -18.14 -7.59 5.65
CA GLU A 134 -17.84 -8.93 6.17
C GLU A 134 -16.48 -9.44 5.69
N GLU A 135 -16.16 -9.28 4.41
CA GLU A 135 -14.85 -9.64 3.84
C GLU A 135 -13.74 -8.81 4.49
N MET A 136 -13.98 -7.51 4.69
CA MET A 136 -13.08 -6.62 5.43
C MET A 136 -12.85 -7.12 6.86
N ARG A 137 -13.90 -7.52 7.60
CA ARG A 137 -13.74 -8.11 8.95
C ARG A 137 -12.82 -9.34 8.95
N ARG A 138 -12.92 -10.18 7.92
CA ARG A 138 -12.08 -11.39 7.78
C ARG A 138 -10.62 -11.07 7.39
N LEU A 139 -10.35 -9.92 6.76
CA LEU A 139 -8.99 -9.43 6.58
C LEU A 139 -8.33 -9.12 7.93
N TYR A 140 -9.06 -8.46 8.84
CA TYR A 140 -8.54 -8.06 10.16
C TYR A 140 -8.29 -9.25 11.10
N THR A 141 -8.90 -10.41 10.84
CA THR A 141 -8.59 -11.67 11.53
C THR A 141 -7.52 -12.51 10.81
N LEU A 142 -6.91 -11.97 9.73
CA LEU A 142 -5.91 -12.65 8.89
C LEU A 142 -6.43 -13.95 8.23
N GLN A 143 -7.74 -14.04 8.00
CA GLN A 143 -8.44 -15.22 7.47
C GLN A 143 -8.88 -15.08 6.01
N TYR A 144 -8.59 -13.94 5.36
CA TYR A 144 -9.01 -13.66 3.99
C TYR A 144 -7.81 -13.49 3.05
N PRO A 145 -7.56 -14.44 2.13
CA PRO A 145 -6.47 -14.35 1.16
C PRO A 145 -6.78 -13.40 -0.01
N GLY A 146 -5.76 -12.72 -0.55
CA GLY A 146 -5.84 -11.87 -1.75
C GLY A 146 -6.18 -12.57 -3.06
N ASP A 147 -6.92 -11.90 -3.96
CA ASP A 147 -7.32 -12.43 -5.28
C ASP A 147 -6.44 -11.92 -6.45
N GLY A 148 -5.79 -10.76 -6.29
CA GLY A 148 -4.88 -10.14 -7.26
C GLY A 148 -3.41 -10.34 -6.91
N VAL A 149 -3.03 -10.03 -5.65
CA VAL A 149 -1.75 -10.41 -5.05
C VAL A 149 -2.07 -11.13 -3.76
N ASN A 150 -1.44 -12.28 -3.54
CA ASN A 150 -1.59 -13.07 -2.33
C ASN A 150 -0.21 -13.35 -1.74
N TRP A 151 0.15 -12.67 -0.65
CA TRP A 151 1.47 -12.81 -0.02
C TRP A 151 1.84 -14.25 0.32
N ARG A 152 0.86 -15.10 0.63
CA ARG A 152 1.08 -16.51 1.02
C ARG A 152 1.45 -17.42 -0.15
N ARG A 153 1.20 -16.98 -1.39
CA ARG A 153 1.46 -17.75 -2.62
C ARG A 153 2.36 -17.02 -3.61
N ALA A 154 2.51 -15.70 -3.48
CA ALA A 154 3.30 -14.88 -4.38
C ALA A 154 4.80 -15.11 -4.15
N THR A 155 5.57 -15.11 -5.24
CA THR A 155 7.03 -15.00 -5.16
C THR A 155 7.39 -13.54 -4.90
N VAL A 156 7.74 -13.23 -3.67
CA VAL A 156 8.38 -11.95 -3.32
C VAL A 156 9.87 -12.05 -3.68
N THR A 157 10.54 -11.03 -4.16
CA THR A 157 12.00 -11.08 -4.41
C THR A 157 12.69 -9.99 -3.59
N PRO A 158 13.30 -10.33 -2.42
CA PRO A 158 14.03 -9.35 -1.62
C PRO A 158 15.24 -8.81 -2.40
N LYS A 159 15.47 -7.50 -2.33
CA LYS A 159 16.66 -6.85 -2.87
C LYS A 159 17.24 -5.88 -1.84
N GLY A 160 18.56 -5.85 -1.71
CA GLY A 160 19.23 -5.01 -0.71
C GLY A 160 19.06 -5.52 0.72
N ARG A 161 18.90 -4.60 1.68
CA ARG A 161 18.82 -4.90 3.13
C ARG A 161 17.40 -5.33 3.55
N VAL A 162 16.89 -6.39 2.96
CA VAL A 162 15.58 -6.96 3.28
C VAL A 162 15.76 -8.37 3.83
N LEU A 163 15.17 -8.62 5.00
CA LEU A 163 15.20 -9.94 5.65
C LEU A 163 13.81 -10.58 5.59
N ARG A 164 13.77 -11.89 5.39
CA ARG A 164 12.56 -12.68 5.57
C ARG A 164 12.58 -13.33 6.94
N LYS A 165 11.51 -13.14 7.70
CA LYS A 165 11.30 -13.76 9.01
C LYS A 165 9.85 -14.25 9.11
N PRO A 166 9.58 -15.30 9.89
CA PRO A 166 8.20 -15.66 10.23
C PRO A 166 7.47 -14.47 10.86
N TYR A 167 6.17 -14.37 10.61
CA TYR A 167 5.33 -13.38 11.28
C TYR A 167 5.32 -13.65 12.79
N SER A 168 5.69 -12.64 13.58
CA SER A 168 5.59 -12.67 15.05
C SER A 168 4.59 -11.60 15.47
N GLY A 169 3.41 -12.01 15.91
CA GLY A 169 2.30 -11.13 16.30
C GLY A 169 2.40 -10.58 17.73
N ASN A 170 3.61 -10.51 18.29
CA ASN A 170 3.87 -9.92 19.60
C ASN A 170 4.41 -8.50 19.46
#